data_AF-A0A7Y1VUF3-F1
#
_entry.id   AF-A0A7Y1VUF3-F1
#
_cell.length_a   1.000
_cell.length_b   1.000
_cell.length_c   1.000
_cell.angle_alpha   90.00
_cell.angle_beta   90.00
_cell.angle_gamma   90.00
#
_symmetry.space_group_name_H-M   'P 1'
#
loop_
_entity.id
_entity.type
_entity.pdbx_description
1 polymer ?
#
loop_
_entity_poly.entity_id
_entity_poly.type
_entity_poly.pdbx_seq_one_letter_code
_entity_poly.pdbx_strand_id
1 'polypeptide(L)'
;DRNIDAIQTSSFGVELLVPINDYQKAMRSAKYALLAISLTFLTFFLVEIFSKRKVHPFQYILIGLALCLFYTLLVSISEHLNFNAAYLISSLVIIGLIGLYARYILPHARQVLVLVLILSFTYSFVYVTLQVQDYALLIGSIGLTTILALTMYITRNVNWYDLSSSKQLE
;
A
#
# COMPACT_ATOMS: atom_id res chain seq x y z
N ASP A 1 -55.81 -29.43 4.38
CA ASP A 1 -55.40 -28.09 3.92
C ASP A 1 -55.45 -26.98 4.97
N ARG A 2 -54.77 -27.11 6.11
CA ARG A 2 -54.67 -25.98 7.08
C ARG A 2 -53.39 -25.93 7.91
N ASN A 3 -52.35 -26.67 7.52
CA ASN A 3 -51.12 -26.79 8.33
C ASN A 3 -49.80 -26.67 7.53
N ILE A 4 -49.87 -26.41 6.22
CA ILE A 4 -48.69 -26.29 5.35
C ILE A 4 -48.27 -24.82 5.14
N ASP A 5 -49.21 -23.88 5.29
CA ASP A 5 -48.94 -22.44 5.14
C ASP A 5 -48.17 -21.86 6.33
N ALA A 6 -48.26 -22.47 7.52
CA ALA A 6 -47.61 -21.98 8.73
C ALA A 6 -46.08 -22.18 8.73
N ILE A 7 -45.54 -23.05 7.86
CA ILE A 7 -44.10 -23.31 7.78
C ILE A 7 -43.40 -22.32 6.83
N GLN A 8 -44.11 -21.70 5.88
CA GLN A 8 -43.51 -20.71 4.97
C GLN A 8 -43.26 -19.34 5.62
N THR A 9 -43.93 -19.03 6.72
CA THR A 9 -43.72 -17.81 7.52
C THR A 9 -42.66 -17.97 8.62
N SER A 10 -42.13 -19.17 8.84
CA SER A 10 -41.00 -19.37 9.75
C SER A 10 -39.69 -19.09 9.01
N SER A 11 -39.48 -17.83 8.64
CA SER A 11 -38.15 -17.33 8.26
C SER A 11 -37.33 -17.11 9.54
N PHE A 12 -37.08 -18.18 10.29
CA PHE A 12 -36.09 -18.20 11.35
C PHE A 12 -34.72 -18.45 10.69
N GLY A 13 -34.29 -17.47 9.89
CA GLY A 13 -32.92 -17.40 9.42
C GLY A 13 -32.06 -16.89 10.57
N VAL A 14 -31.30 -17.78 11.20
CA VAL A 14 -30.20 -17.33 12.04
C VAL A 14 -29.17 -16.76 11.08
N GLU A 15 -29.15 -15.44 10.94
CA GLU A 15 -27.99 -14.74 10.38
C GLU A 15 -26.84 -15.03 11.34
N LEU A 16 -26.10 -16.10 11.05
CA LEU A 16 -24.83 -16.39 11.69
C LEU A 16 -23.97 -15.16 11.39
N LEU A 17 -23.92 -14.23 12.34
CA LEU A 17 -22.85 -13.27 12.51
C LEU A 17 -21.59 -14.10 12.74
N VAL A 18 -21.05 -14.66 11.65
CA VAL A 18 -19.71 -15.22 11.63
C VAL A 18 -18.84 -14.04 12.03
N PRO A 19 -18.20 -14.06 13.21
CA PRO A 19 -17.30 -12.98 13.57
C PRO A 19 -16.33 -12.85 12.39
N ILE A 20 -16.30 -11.67 11.77
CA ILE A 20 -15.44 -11.44 10.60
C ILE A 20 -14.02 -11.71 11.08
N ASN A 21 -13.54 -12.92 10.78
CA ASN A 21 -12.26 -13.40 11.29
C ASN A 21 -11.21 -12.42 10.79
N ASP A 22 -10.31 -11.95 11.65
CA ASP A 22 -9.23 -11.04 11.25
C ASP A 22 -8.42 -11.60 10.07
N TYR A 23 -8.32 -12.94 9.99
CA TYR A 23 -7.83 -13.67 8.83
C TYR A 23 -8.61 -13.40 7.54
N GLN A 24 -9.95 -13.40 7.56
CA GLN A 24 -10.76 -13.07 6.39
C GLN A 24 -10.59 -11.60 5.97
N LYS A 25 -10.42 -10.68 6.94
CA LYS A 25 -10.07 -9.28 6.63
C LYS A 25 -8.71 -9.19 5.97
N ALA A 26 -7.71 -9.89 6.47
CA ALA A 26 -6.36 -9.93 5.88
C ALA A 26 -6.36 -10.56 4.48
N MET A 27 -7.07 -11.67 4.29
CA MET A 27 -7.21 -12.33 2.99
C MET A 27 -7.91 -11.42 1.97
N ARG A 28 -8.90 -10.67 2.40
CA ARG A 28 -9.58 -9.67 1.56
C ARG A 28 -8.67 -8.47 1.26
N SER A 29 -7.87 -8.03 2.24
CA SER A 29 -6.87 -6.98 2.08
C SER A 29 -5.82 -7.36 1.03
N ALA A 30 -5.42 -8.63 0.98
CA ALA A 30 -4.49 -9.15 -0.02
C ALA A 30 -5.06 -9.06 -1.45
N LYS A 31 -6.39 -9.21 -1.64
CA LYS A 31 -7.02 -8.97 -2.95
C LYS A 31 -6.88 -7.50 -3.40
N TYR A 32 -6.84 -6.57 -2.45
CA TYR A 32 -6.63 -5.14 -2.70
C TYR A 32 -5.15 -4.74 -2.70
N ALA A 33 -4.22 -5.70 -2.59
CA ALA A 33 -2.79 -5.42 -2.53
C ALA A 33 -2.27 -4.65 -3.76
N LEU A 34 -2.83 -4.92 -4.94
CA LEU A 34 -2.44 -4.25 -6.18
C LEU A 34 -2.56 -2.72 -6.04
N LEU A 35 -3.61 -2.23 -5.39
CA LEU A 35 -3.85 -0.79 -5.24
C LEU A 35 -2.79 -0.14 -4.35
N ALA A 36 -2.46 -0.78 -3.22
CA ALA A 36 -1.41 -0.30 -2.33
C ALA A 36 -0.03 -0.38 -2.97
N ILE A 37 0.25 -1.42 -3.75
CA ILE A 37 1.48 -1.57 -4.51
C ILE A 37 1.60 -0.42 -5.52
N SER A 38 0.58 -0.19 -6.35
CA SER A 38 0.55 0.91 -7.32
C SER A 38 0.76 2.27 -6.65
N LEU A 39 0.08 2.51 -5.53
CA LEU A 39 0.21 3.75 -4.75
C LEU A 39 1.63 3.93 -4.21
N THR A 40 2.23 2.86 -3.69
CA THR A 40 3.59 2.90 -3.16
C THR A 40 4.60 3.19 -4.26
N PHE A 41 4.51 2.50 -5.41
CA PHE A 41 5.35 2.79 -6.57
C PHE A 41 5.22 4.24 -7.05
N LEU A 42 3.99 4.75 -7.14
CA LEU A 42 3.73 6.13 -7.53
C LEU A 42 4.34 7.13 -6.53
N THR A 43 4.28 6.81 -5.25
CA THR A 43 4.86 7.61 -4.18
C THR A 43 6.40 7.65 -4.30
N PHE A 44 7.03 6.49 -4.48
CA PHE A 44 8.48 6.39 -4.71
C PHE A 44 8.91 7.17 -5.96
N PHE A 45 8.14 7.06 -7.03
CA PHE A 45 8.37 7.80 -8.26
C PHE A 45 8.32 9.33 -8.03
N LEU A 46 7.37 9.81 -7.22
CA LEU A 46 7.30 11.22 -6.82
C LEU A 46 8.58 11.65 -6.10
N VAL A 47 9.03 10.86 -5.13
CA VAL A 47 10.26 11.13 -4.35
C VAL A 47 11.50 11.15 -5.24
N GLU A 48 11.58 10.27 -6.24
CA GLU A 48 12.68 10.24 -7.20
C GLU A 48 12.75 11.53 -8.01
N ILE A 49 11.61 11.98 -8.55
CA ILE A 49 11.51 13.23 -9.33
C ILE A 49 12.01 14.42 -8.50
N PHE A 50 11.56 14.52 -7.24
CA PHE A 50 12.02 15.58 -6.33
C PHE A 50 13.49 15.43 -5.94
N SER A 51 14.01 14.21 -5.84
CA SER A 51 15.40 13.94 -5.44
C SER A 51 16.42 14.10 -6.57
N LYS A 52 15.99 14.26 -7.84
CA LYS A 52 16.85 14.42 -9.04
C LYS A 52 17.95 13.36 -9.20
N ARG A 53 17.81 12.21 -8.55
CA ARG A 53 18.78 11.11 -8.55
C ARG A 53 18.16 9.94 -9.29
N LYS A 54 18.85 9.43 -10.32
CA LYS A 54 18.43 8.23 -11.06
C LYS A 54 18.58 7.02 -10.14
N VAL A 55 17.46 6.48 -9.66
CA VAL A 55 17.43 5.26 -8.86
C VAL A 55 17.61 4.06 -9.79
N HIS A 56 18.51 3.14 -9.45
CA HIS A 56 18.74 1.96 -10.30
C HIS A 56 17.48 1.07 -10.33
N PRO A 57 17.04 0.56 -11.50
CA PRO A 57 15.83 -0.28 -11.63
C PRO A 57 15.77 -1.47 -10.65
N PHE A 58 16.93 -1.99 -10.26
CA PHE A 58 17.04 -3.06 -9.27
C PHE A 58 16.45 -2.70 -7.89
N GLN A 59 16.56 -1.44 -7.45
CA GLN A 59 16.03 -0.99 -6.17
C GLN A 59 14.50 -1.01 -6.15
N TYR A 60 13.87 -0.68 -7.28
CA TYR A 60 12.43 -0.78 -7.46
C TYR A 60 11.90 -2.20 -7.33
N ILE A 61 12.65 -3.18 -7.85
CA ILE A 61 12.31 -4.60 -7.69
C ILE A 61 12.37 -5.01 -6.21
N LEU A 62 13.41 -4.57 -5.50
CA LEU A 62 13.57 -4.91 -4.08
C LEU A 62 12.47 -4.31 -3.20
N ILE A 63 12.05 -3.07 -3.50
CA ILE A 63 10.89 -2.42 -2.86
C ILE A 63 9.59 -3.18 -3.17
N GLY A 64 9.40 -3.59 -4.42
CA GLY A 64 8.27 -4.44 -4.82
C GLY A 64 8.22 -5.75 -4.05
N LEU A 65 9.37 -6.38 -3.84
CA LEU A 65 9.47 -7.62 -3.06
C LEU A 65 9.14 -7.37 -1.58
N ALA A 66 9.61 -6.26 -1.01
CA ALA A 66 9.24 -5.86 0.36
C ALA A 66 7.73 -5.64 0.52
N LEU A 67 7.07 -5.07 -0.49
CA LEU A 67 5.60 -4.92 -0.52
C LEU A 67 4.88 -6.28 -0.55
N CYS A 68 5.39 -7.25 -1.31
CA CYS A 68 4.84 -8.61 -1.28
C CYS A 68 5.00 -9.23 0.12
N LEU A 69 6.17 -9.08 0.75
CA LEU A 69 6.42 -9.58 2.11
C LEU A 69 5.51 -8.93 3.14
N PHE A 70 5.19 -7.64 3.00
CA PHE A 70 4.22 -6.97 3.86
C PHE A 70 2.89 -7.73 3.94
N TYR A 71 2.30 -8.09 2.79
CA TYR A 71 1.02 -8.79 2.74
C TYR A 71 1.12 -10.23 3.27
N THR A 72 2.21 -10.92 2.98
CA THR A 72 2.45 -12.27 3.52
C THR A 72 2.56 -12.23 5.05
N LEU A 73 3.31 -11.28 5.61
CA LEU A 73 3.40 -11.08 7.06
C LEU A 73 2.06 -10.69 7.66
N LEU A 74 1.32 -9.79 7.01
CA LEU A 74 0.00 -9.35 7.49
C LEU A 74 -0.96 -10.53 7.64
N VAL A 75 -1.05 -11.40 6.62
CA VAL A 75 -1.91 -12.59 6.66
C VAL A 75 -1.43 -13.55 7.74
N SER A 76 -0.15 -13.91 7.75
CA SER A 76 0.41 -14.86 8.71
C SER A 76 0.28 -14.40 10.17
N ILE A 77 0.51 -13.11 10.46
CA ILE A 77 0.39 -12.58 11.82
C ILE A 77 -1.09 -12.42 12.21
N SER A 78 -1.98 -12.13 11.26
CA SER A 78 -3.43 -12.03 11.51
C SER A 78 -4.09 -13.35 11.91
N GLU A 79 -3.41 -14.49 11.70
CA GLU A 79 -3.87 -15.79 12.20
C GLU A 79 -3.71 -15.89 13.73
N HIS A 80 -2.72 -15.19 14.29
CA HIS A 80 -2.39 -15.27 15.71
C HIS A 80 -2.80 -14.01 16.50
N LEU A 81 -2.94 -12.86 15.82
CA LEU A 81 -3.22 -11.57 16.44
C LEU A 81 -4.35 -10.83 15.70
N ASN A 82 -4.98 -9.87 16.39
CA ASN A 82 -5.97 -8.98 15.79
C ASN A 82 -5.40 -8.23 14.58
N PHE A 83 -6.25 -7.91 13.59
CA PHE A 83 -5.83 -7.25 12.33
C PHE A 83 -5.03 -5.96 12.55
N ASN A 84 -5.44 -5.12 13.51
CA ASN A 84 -4.75 -3.86 13.82
C ASN A 84 -3.31 -4.09 14.31
N ALA A 85 -3.10 -5.08 15.18
CA ALA A 85 -1.77 -5.41 15.69
C ALA A 85 -0.90 -6.03 14.60
N ALA A 86 -1.47 -6.96 13.81
CA ALA A 86 -0.80 -7.56 12.67
C ALA A 86 -0.35 -6.51 11.64
N TYR A 87 -1.20 -5.52 11.37
CA TYR A 87 -0.89 -4.41 10.48
C TYR A 87 0.25 -3.54 10.99
N LEU A 88 0.19 -3.13 12.27
CA LEU A 88 1.23 -2.28 12.87
C LEU A 88 2.60 -2.98 12.87
N ILE A 89 2.64 -4.26 13.25
CA ILE A 89 3.89 -5.03 13.26
C ILE A 89 4.44 -5.17 11.84
N SER A 90 3.61 -5.58 10.89
CA SER A 90 4.03 -5.79 9.50
C SER A 90 4.50 -4.49 8.85
N SER A 91 3.80 -3.37 9.08
CA SER A 91 4.17 -2.07 8.51
C SER A 91 5.47 -1.54 9.13
N LEU A 92 5.66 -1.66 10.45
CA LEU A 92 6.91 -1.26 11.10
C LEU A 92 8.11 -2.05 10.61
N VAL A 93 7.96 -3.37 10.43
CA VAL A 93 9.02 -4.24 9.90
C VAL A 93 9.42 -3.79 8.50
N ILE A 94 8.45 -3.51 7.61
CA ILE A 94 8.75 -3.15 6.22
C ILE A 94 9.26 -1.72 6.08
N ILE A 95 8.68 -0.76 6.81
CA ILE A 95 9.19 0.62 6.86
C ILE A 95 10.61 0.64 7.43
N GLY A 96 10.88 -0.16 8.48
CA GLY A 96 12.21 -0.31 9.06
C GLY A 96 13.20 -0.92 8.07
N LEU A 97 12.83 -2.00 7.39
CA LEU A 97 13.65 -2.68 6.39
C LEU A 97 14.03 -1.72 5.24
N ILE A 98 13.04 -1.01 4.68
CA ILE A 98 13.26 -0.05 3.60
C ILE A 98 14.06 1.16 4.09
N GLY A 99 13.75 1.69 5.27
CA GLY A 99 14.46 2.83 5.86
C GLY A 99 15.93 2.51 6.14
N LEU A 100 16.22 1.31 6.65
CA LEU A 100 17.58 0.84 6.89
C LEU A 100 18.34 0.66 5.57
N TYR A 101 17.70 0.04 4.57
CA TYR A 101 18.27 -0.10 3.23
C TYR A 101 18.57 1.26 2.58
N ALA A 102 17.63 2.20 2.69
CA ALA A 102 17.78 3.54 2.15
C ALA A 102 18.92 4.33 2.80
N ARG A 103 19.22 4.08 4.08
CA ARG A 103 20.37 4.70 4.77
C ARG A 103 21.72 4.35 4.13
N TYR A 104 21.84 3.17 3.53
CA TYR A 104 23.07 2.77 2.84
C TYR A 104 23.16 3.32 1.42
N ILE A 105 22.01 3.57 0.77
CA ILE A 105 21.95 4.04 -0.62
C ILE A 105 22.02 5.56 -0.73
N LEU A 106 21.34 6.25 0.19
CA LEU A 106 21.22 7.70 0.15
C LEU A 106 22.33 8.34 0.96
N PRO A 107 23.10 9.29 0.38
CA PRO A 107 24.24 9.91 1.05
C PRO A 107 23.83 10.84 2.19
N HIS A 108 22.59 11.33 2.21
CA HIS A 108 22.11 12.31 3.20
C HIS A 108 20.96 11.76 4.04
N ALA A 109 21.11 11.84 5.37
CA ALA A 109 20.08 11.43 6.33
C ALA A 109 18.73 12.15 6.13
N ARG A 110 18.75 13.39 5.60
CA ARG A 110 17.52 14.13 5.27
C ARG A 110 16.68 13.43 4.20
N GLN A 111 17.30 12.83 3.18
CA GLN A 111 16.58 12.11 2.13
C GLN A 111 15.97 10.81 2.65
N VAL A 112 16.70 10.10 3.53
CA VAL A 112 16.19 8.91 4.22
C VAL A 112 14.98 9.27 5.09
N LEU A 113 15.03 10.39 5.81
CA LEU A 113 13.93 10.85 6.65
C LEU A 113 12.69 11.21 5.84
N VAL A 114 12.86 11.95 4.72
CA VAL A 114 11.76 12.24 3.79
C VAL A 114 11.15 10.95 3.25
N LEU A 115 11.97 9.98 2.86
CA LEU A 115 11.52 8.68 2.38
C LEU A 115 10.68 7.94 3.44
N VAL A 116 11.19 7.80 4.67
CA VAL A 116 10.50 7.10 5.76
C VAL A 116 9.18 7.80 6.11
N LEU A 117 9.15 9.13 6.12
CA LEU A 117 7.94 9.91 6.39
C LEU A 117 6.88 9.65 5.32
N ILE A 118 7.30 9.68 4.06
CA ILE A 118 6.43 9.41 2.92
C ILE A 118 5.92 7.97 2.94
N LEU A 119 6.77 6.98 3.25
CA LEU A 119 6.32 5.60 3.46
C LEU A 119 5.31 5.49 4.59
N SER A 120 5.57 6.12 5.74
CA SER A 120 4.66 6.10 6.88
C SER A 120 3.30 6.69 6.53
N PHE A 121 3.28 7.77 5.72
CA PHE A 121 2.06 8.34 5.17
C PHE A 121 1.33 7.36 4.24
N THR A 122 2.03 6.73 3.30
CA THR A 122 1.45 5.74 2.38
C THR A 122 0.85 4.54 3.13
N TYR A 123 1.56 3.98 4.11
CA TYR A 123 1.05 2.90 4.94
C TYR A 123 -0.15 3.36 5.79
N SER A 124 -0.12 4.57 6.36
CA SER A 124 -1.30 5.11 7.06
C SER A 124 -2.51 5.25 6.14
N PHE A 125 -2.32 5.71 4.90
CA PHE A 125 -3.39 5.77 3.91
C PHE A 125 -3.94 4.38 3.56
N VAL A 126 -3.06 3.39 3.39
CA VAL A 126 -3.45 1.99 3.16
C VAL A 126 -4.24 1.46 4.35
N TYR A 127 -3.82 1.74 5.59
CA TYR A 127 -4.54 1.34 6.80
C TYR A 127 -5.98 1.87 6.82
N VAL A 128 -6.17 3.17 6.58
CA VAL A 128 -7.51 3.78 6.49
C VAL A 128 -8.33 3.13 5.39
N THR A 129 -7.72 2.89 4.22
CA THR A 129 -8.39 2.22 3.10
C THR A 129 -8.86 0.81 3.46
N LEU A 130 -8.07 0.06 4.22
CA LEU A 130 -8.40 -1.29 4.66
C LEU A 130 -9.49 -1.33 5.74
N GLN A 131 -9.60 -0.29 6.57
CA GLN A 131 -10.68 -0.17 7.58
C GLN A 131 -12.05 0.03 6.94
N VAL A 132 -12.11 0.69 5.78
CA VAL A 132 -13.38 0.97 5.11
C VAL A 132 -13.82 -0.25 4.30
N GLN A 133 -14.60 -1.11 4.95
CA GLN A 133 -14.91 -2.46 4.48
C GLN A 133 -15.57 -2.48 3.09
N ASP A 134 -16.38 -1.48 2.75
CA ASP A 134 -17.19 -1.47 1.51
C ASP A 134 -16.72 -0.45 0.46
N TYR A 135 -15.88 0.51 0.85
CA TYR A 135 -15.43 1.61 -0.03
C TYR A 135 -13.92 1.64 -0.29
N ALA A 136 -13.18 0.58 0.08
CA ALA A 136 -11.73 0.50 -0.11
C ALA A 136 -11.28 0.79 -1.56
N LEU A 137 -11.94 0.16 -2.55
CA LEU A 137 -11.63 0.38 -3.98
C LEU A 137 -11.97 1.80 -4.43
N LEU A 138 -13.04 2.39 -3.90
CA LEU A 138 -13.47 3.74 -4.27
C LEU A 138 -12.48 4.79 -3.74
N ILE A 139 -12.19 4.74 -2.43
CA ILE A 139 -11.25 5.65 -1.78
C ILE A 139 -9.85 5.49 -2.39
N GLY A 140 -9.43 4.24 -2.58
CA GLY A 140 -8.14 3.92 -3.18
C GLY A 140 -8.00 4.42 -4.62
N SER A 141 -9.02 4.22 -5.46
CA SER A 141 -8.97 4.66 -6.86
C SER A 141 -9.00 6.17 -6.99
N ILE A 142 -9.86 6.88 -6.24
CA ILE A 142 -9.86 8.36 -6.19
C ILE A 142 -8.51 8.88 -5.71
N GLY A 143 -7.95 8.29 -4.65
CA GLY A 143 -6.64 8.66 -4.12
C GLY A 143 -5.53 8.44 -5.15
N LEU A 144 -5.49 7.27 -5.78
CA LEU A 144 -4.50 6.93 -6.80
C LEU A 144 -4.62 7.85 -8.03
N THR A 145 -5.83 8.10 -8.51
CA THR A 145 -6.07 9.01 -9.65
C THR A 145 -5.64 10.44 -9.31
N THR A 146 -5.94 10.93 -8.11
CA THR A 146 -5.56 12.28 -7.67
C THR A 146 -4.04 12.43 -7.60
N ILE A 147 -3.36 11.45 -7.00
CA ILE A 147 -1.90 11.47 -6.90
C ILE A 147 -1.28 11.36 -8.29
N LEU A 148 -1.80 10.49 -9.16
CA LEU A 148 -1.30 10.34 -10.53
C LEU A 148 -1.48 11.63 -11.34
N ALA A 149 -2.63 12.28 -11.24
CA ALA A 149 -2.88 13.57 -11.87
C ALA A 149 -1.92 14.66 -11.37
N LEU A 150 -1.68 14.71 -10.05
CA LEU A 150 -0.72 15.63 -9.45
C LEU A 150 0.70 15.35 -9.93
N THR A 151 1.10 14.07 -9.98
CA THR A 151 2.38 13.62 -10.53
C THR A 151 2.56 14.13 -11.96
N MET A 152 1.58 13.86 -12.83
CA MET A 152 1.61 14.28 -14.23
C MET A 152 1.69 15.81 -14.37
N TYR A 153 1.00 16.55 -13.50
CA TYR A 153 1.05 18.01 -13.49
C TYR A 153 2.43 18.54 -13.08
N ILE A 154 3.04 17.97 -12.04
CA ILE A 154 4.35 18.38 -11.52
C ILE A 154 5.47 17.99 -12.49
N THR A 155 5.40 16.80 -13.12
CA THR A 155 6.41 16.36 -14.09
C THR A 155 6.36 17.09 -15.42
N ARG A 156 5.28 17.83 -15.73
CA ARG A 156 5.11 18.55 -17.01
C ARG A 156 6.29 19.48 -17.35
N ASN A 157 6.92 20.10 -16.35
CA ASN A 157 8.03 21.03 -16.55
C ASN A 157 9.42 20.40 -16.27
N VAL A 158 9.49 19.08 -16.08
CA VAL A 158 10.76 18.39 -15.86
C VAL A 158 11.41 18.14 -17.21
N ASN A 159 12.44 18.92 -17.55
CA ASN A 159 13.18 18.79 -18.79
C ASN A 159 14.05 17.51 -18.76
N TRP A 160 13.50 16.38 -19.20
CA TRP A 160 14.21 15.10 -19.18
C TRP A 160 15.40 15.03 -20.14
N TYR A 161 15.43 15.89 -21.15
CA TYR A 161 16.45 15.87 -22.20
C TYR A 161 17.78 16.51 -21.79
N ASP A 162 17.81 17.40 -20.80
CA ASP A 162 19.07 18.01 -20.34
C ASP A 162 19.92 17.04 -19.49
N LEU A 163 19.34 15.95 -18.98
CA LEU A 163 20.05 14.93 -18.17
C LEU A 163 20.73 13.82 -18.98
N SER A 164 20.60 13.81 -20.31
CA SER A 164 21.30 12.86 -21.20
C SER A 164 22.51 13.45 -21.91
N SER A 165 22.57 14.76 -22.14
CA SER A 165 23.64 15.38 -22.94
C SER A 165 24.96 15.63 -22.18
N SER A 166 24.97 15.59 -20.85
CA SER A 166 26.21 15.77 -20.08
C SER A 166 27.07 14.49 -19.97
N LYS A 167 26.64 13.37 -20.56
CA LYS A 167 27.36 12.08 -20.51
C LYS A 167 28.14 11.73 -21.78
N GLN A 168 28.18 12.65 -22.76
CA GLN A 168 28.88 12.44 -24.03
C GLN A 168 30.14 13.33 -24.20
N LEU A 169 30.57 14.04 -23.15
CA LEU A 169 31.73 14.96 -23.23
C LEU A 169 32.82 14.69 -22.18
N GLU A 170 32.87 13.49 -21.57
CA GLU A 170 34.04 13.01 -20.82
C GLU A 170 34.59 11.72 -21.42
#